data_AF-A0A2C9ZJW0-F1
#
_entry.id   AF-A0A2C9ZJW0-F1
#
_cell.length_a   1.000
_cell.length_b   1.000
_cell.length_c   1.000
_cell.angle_alpha   90.00
_cell.angle_beta   90.00
_cell.angle_gamma   90.00
#
_symmetry.space_group_name_H-M   'P 1'
#
loop_
_entity.id
_entity.type
_entity.pdbx_description
1 polymer ?
#
loop_
_entity_poly.entity_id
_entity_poly.type
_entity_poly.pdbx_seq_one_letter_code
_entity_poly.pdbx_strand_id
1 'polypeptide(L)'
;MPEMTVQVRWPDGLSRHYYSPSLVLHDHLAPGMYRVDDFRSRATTALDEASARVRAKYGFACTSAAASAEEIAVDAARHPDSAEVEVVSMYPPLPVAEVASIRAVASLRPGSSSSEELS
;
A
#
# COMPACT_ATOMS: atom_id res chain seq x y z
N MET A 1 12.55 3.37 -2.83
CA MET A 1 11.55 2.38 -2.40
C MET A 1 10.22 3.08 -2.51
N PRO A 2 9.20 2.47 -3.13
CA PRO A 2 7.86 3.05 -3.05
C PRO A 2 7.40 3.02 -1.60
N GLU A 3 6.99 4.18 -1.11
CA GLU A 3 6.25 4.34 0.14
C GLU A 3 4.77 4.02 -0.09
N MET A 4 4.07 3.63 0.96
CA MET A 4 2.64 3.36 0.92
C MET A 4 1.89 3.90 2.14
N THR A 5 0.58 3.96 2.00
CA THR A 5 -0.38 4.28 3.04
C THR A 5 -1.50 3.25 3.02
N VAL A 6 -1.84 2.70 4.19
CA VAL A 6 -3.03 1.86 4.38
C VAL A 6 -4.13 2.67 5.04
N GLN A 7 -5.34 2.60 4.51
CA GLN A 7 -6.54 3.13 5.12
C GLN A 7 -7.32 2.01 5.78
N VAL A 8 -7.66 2.22 7.04
CA VAL A 8 -8.53 1.32 7.79
C VAL A 8 -9.74 2.06 8.34
N ARG A 9 -10.82 1.31 8.58
CA ARG A 9 -12.00 1.75 9.31
C ARG A 9 -12.13 0.90 10.57
N TRP A 10 -11.98 1.54 11.72
CA TRP A 10 -12.11 0.96 13.05
C TRP A 10 -13.59 0.68 13.39
N PRO A 11 -13.90 -0.19 14.39
CA PRO A 11 -15.27 -0.62 14.68
C PRO A 11 -16.19 0.50 15.19
N ASP A 12 -15.63 1.60 15.66
CA ASP A 12 -16.33 2.83 16.02
C ASP A 12 -16.68 3.71 14.80
N GLY A 13 -16.23 3.32 13.61
CA GLY A 13 -16.46 4.02 12.34
C GLY A 13 -15.37 5.03 11.97
N LEU A 14 -14.41 5.31 12.85
CA LEU A 14 -13.29 6.19 12.53
C LEU A 14 -12.39 5.57 11.46
N SER A 15 -12.11 6.36 10.44
CA SER A 15 -11.12 6.00 9.41
C SER A 15 -9.75 6.55 9.81
N ARG A 16 -8.72 5.71 9.75
CA ARG A 16 -7.32 6.14 9.96
C ARG A 16 -6.43 5.71 8.80
N HIS A 17 -5.39 6.49 8.56
CA HIS A 17 -4.33 6.21 7.60
C HIS A 17 -3.03 5.92 8.34
N TYR A 18 -2.33 4.86 7.97
CA TYR A 18 -1.00 4.53 8.49
C TYR A 18 0.02 4.48 7.35
N TYR A 19 1.20 5.02 7.63
CA TYR A 19 2.29 5.07 6.69
C TYR A 19 3.15 3.80 6.74
N SER A 20 3.68 3.39 5.60
CA SER A 20 4.73 2.38 5.53
C SER A 20 5.78 2.76 4.47
N PRO A 21 7.08 2.75 4.81
CA PRO A 21 8.16 3.07 3.87
C PRO A 21 8.43 1.95 2.84
N SER A 22 7.62 0.89 2.83
CA SER A 22 7.81 -0.28 1.98
C SER A 22 6.48 -0.93 1.59
N LEU A 23 6.49 -1.64 0.46
CA LEU A 23 5.33 -2.39 -0.01
C LEU A 23 5.04 -3.68 0.77
N VAL A 24 5.85 -4.02 1.80
CA VAL A 24 5.70 -5.24 2.64
C VAL A 24 4.30 -5.38 3.23
N LEU A 25 3.62 -4.27 3.51
CA LEU A 25 2.28 -4.32 4.08
C LEU A 25 1.31 -5.14 3.21
N HIS A 26 1.49 -5.14 1.88
CA HIS A 26 0.67 -5.94 0.95
C HIS A 26 0.94 -7.45 1.03
N ASP A 27 2.08 -7.87 1.59
CA ASP A 27 2.38 -9.30 1.80
C ASP A 27 1.63 -9.86 3.02
N HIS A 28 1.24 -8.99 3.97
CA HIS A 28 0.58 -9.39 5.23
C HIS A 28 -0.90 -9.00 5.29
N LEU A 29 -1.29 -7.92 4.61
CA LEU A 29 -2.62 -7.36 4.61
C LEU A 29 -3.15 -7.21 3.18
N ALA A 30 -4.44 -7.43 3.03
CA ALA A 30 -5.22 -7.12 1.83
C ALA A 30 -6.51 -6.37 2.24
N PRO A 31 -7.12 -5.57 1.34
CA PRO A 31 -8.42 -4.96 1.62
C PRO A 31 -9.47 -6.00 2.04
N GLY A 32 -10.17 -5.76 3.14
CA GLY A 32 -11.10 -6.71 3.74
C GLY A 32 -11.25 -6.56 5.25
N MET A 33 -12.03 -7.46 5.86
CA MET A 33 -12.31 -7.47 7.30
C MET A 33 -11.30 -8.34 8.06
N TYR A 34 -10.82 -7.83 9.19
CA TYR A 34 -9.92 -8.52 10.11
C TYR A 34 -10.41 -8.34 11.54
N ARG A 35 -10.06 -9.29 12.41
CA ARG A 35 -10.15 -9.05 13.85
C ARG A 35 -9.11 -8.02 14.27
N VAL A 36 -9.42 -7.18 15.25
CA VAL A 36 -8.50 -6.15 15.76
C VAL A 36 -7.14 -6.75 16.16
N ASP A 37 -7.12 -7.89 16.86
CA ASP A 37 -5.87 -8.55 17.26
C ASP A 37 -5.08 -9.10 16.07
N ASP A 38 -5.75 -9.74 15.11
CA ASP A 38 -5.12 -10.29 13.89
C ASP A 38 -4.56 -9.16 13.02
N PHE A 39 -5.33 -8.08 12.82
CA PHE A 39 -4.87 -6.89 12.12
C PHE A 39 -3.65 -6.27 12.80
N ARG A 40 -3.71 -6.06 14.12
CA ARG A 40 -2.60 -5.52 14.90
C ARG A 40 -1.35 -6.36 14.72
N SER A 41 -1.45 -7.68 14.91
CA SER A 41 -0.32 -8.61 14.82
C SER A 41 0.31 -8.61 13.41
N ARG A 42 -0.51 -8.65 12.35
CA ARG A 42 -0.02 -8.63 10.97
C ARG A 42 0.62 -7.29 10.61
N ALA A 43 -0.02 -6.19 10.97
CA ALA A 43 0.47 -4.86 10.64
C ALA A 43 1.79 -4.54 11.36
N THR A 44 1.92 -4.89 12.65
CA THR A 44 3.18 -4.67 13.38
C THR A 44 4.31 -5.54 12.84
N THR A 45 4.03 -6.80 12.48
CA THR A 45 5.00 -7.70 11.84
C THR A 45 5.49 -7.12 10.50
N ALA A 46 4.56 -6.68 9.65
CA ALA A 46 4.88 -6.09 8.36
C ALA A 46 5.71 -4.80 8.47
N LEU A 47 5.45 -3.97 9.48
CA LEU A 47 6.20 -2.73 9.73
C LEU A 47 7.60 -2.99 10.28
N ASP A 48 7.78 -4.02 11.11
CA ASP A 48 9.11 -4.46 11.56
C ASP A 48 9.95 -4.94 10.37
N GLU A 49 9.37 -5.78 9.51
CA GLU A 49 10.00 -6.24 8.27
C GLU A 49 10.34 -5.06 7.33
N ALA A 50 9.44 -4.10 7.18
CA ALA A 50 9.69 -2.89 6.39
C ALA A 50 10.89 -2.09 6.96
N SER A 51 10.95 -1.93 8.28
CA SER A 51 12.08 -1.26 8.97
C SER A 51 13.40 -2.01 8.76
N ALA A 52 13.38 -3.35 8.86
CA ALA A 52 14.54 -4.20 8.63
C ALA A 52 15.05 -4.07 7.18
N ARG A 53 14.16 -4.01 6.19
CA ARG A 53 14.52 -3.80 4.77
C ARG A 53 15.15 -2.42 4.54
N VAL A 54 14.61 -1.37 5.16
CA VAL A 54 15.18 -0.02 5.08
C VAL A 54 16.57 -0.01 5.72
N ARG A 55 16.73 -0.60 6.91
CA ARG A 55 18.02 -0.71 7.58
C ARG A 55 19.05 -1.47 6.76
N ALA A 56 18.67 -2.58 6.13
CA ALA A 56 19.56 -3.34 5.27
C ALA A 56 20.00 -2.56 4.02
N LYS A 57 19.12 -1.72 3.46
CA LYS A 57 19.42 -0.94 2.24
C LYS A 57 20.18 0.35 2.51
N TYR A 58 19.86 1.04 3.61
CA TYR A 58 20.32 2.40 3.87
C TYR A 58 21.17 2.55 5.13
N GLY A 59 21.27 1.51 5.97
CA GLY A 59 22.12 1.50 7.17
C GLY A 59 21.51 2.16 8.40
N PHE A 60 20.27 2.68 8.34
CA PHE A 60 19.59 3.33 9.46
C PHE A 60 18.19 2.73 9.74
N ALA A 61 17.78 2.76 11.00
CA ALA A 61 16.43 2.33 11.41
C ALA A 61 15.39 3.34 10.94
N CYS A 62 14.23 2.84 10.47
CA CYS A 62 13.15 3.71 10.02
C CYS A 62 12.26 4.11 11.21
N THR A 63 12.33 5.38 11.61
CA THR A 63 11.47 5.93 12.67
C THR A 63 10.00 5.96 12.26
N SER A 64 9.72 6.18 10.97
CA SER A 64 8.36 6.24 10.43
C SER A 64 7.62 4.91 10.56
N ALA A 65 8.28 3.78 10.28
CA ALA A 65 7.67 2.46 10.44
C ALA A 65 7.36 2.14 11.91
N ALA A 66 8.27 2.49 12.82
CA ALA A 66 8.07 2.32 14.25
C ALA A 66 6.91 3.19 14.78
N ALA A 67 6.82 4.44 14.32
CA ALA A 67 5.72 5.34 14.68
C ALA A 67 4.36 4.77 14.25
N SER A 68 4.24 4.28 13.01
CA SER A 68 2.99 3.67 12.54
C SER A 68 2.63 2.39 13.30
N ALA A 69 3.61 1.57 13.70
CA ALA A 69 3.36 0.39 14.51
C ALA A 69 2.83 0.74 15.91
N GLU A 70 3.38 1.80 16.51
CA GLU A 70 2.90 2.33 17.79
C GLU A 70 1.48 2.90 17.67
N GLU A 71 1.20 3.69 16.64
CA GLU A 71 -0.14 4.24 16.40
C GLU A 71 -1.19 3.13 16.23
N ILE A 72 -0.88 2.08 15.46
CA ILE A 72 -1.76 0.92 15.30
C ILE A 72 -2.00 0.21 16.63
N ALA A 73 -0.97 0.02 17.44
CA ALA A 73 -1.11 -0.62 18.75
C ALA A 73 -1.97 0.22 19.71
N VAL A 74 -1.79 1.55 19.71
CA VAL A 74 -2.58 2.48 20.52
C VAL A 74 -4.04 2.47 20.12
N ASP A 75 -4.35 2.36 18.83
CA ASP A 75 -5.75 2.31 18.37
C ASP A 75 -6.38 0.97 18.62
N ALA A 76 -5.67 -0.11 18.31
CA ALA A 76 -6.15 -1.46 18.58
C ALA A 76 -6.54 -1.62 20.07
N ALA A 77 -5.76 -1.04 20.99
CA ALA A 77 -6.05 -1.06 22.42
C ALA A 77 -7.34 -0.33 22.83
N ARG A 78 -7.91 0.53 21.97
CA ARG A 78 -9.20 1.22 22.22
C ARG A 78 -10.40 0.34 21.86
N HIS A 79 -10.17 -0.79 21.21
CA HIS A 79 -11.20 -1.68 20.71
C HIS A 79 -11.04 -3.09 21.28
N PRO A 80 -12.12 -3.89 21.35
CA PRO A 80 -12.01 -5.29 21.71
C PRO A 80 -11.20 -6.07 20.67
N ASP A 81 -10.34 -7.00 21.12
CA ASP A 81 -9.56 -7.89 20.23
C ASP A 81 -10.43 -8.74 19.28
N SER A 82 -11.68 -8.99 19.67
CA SER A 82 -12.67 -9.72 18.88
C SER A 82 -13.50 -8.84 17.95
N ALA A 83 -13.37 -7.52 18.02
CA ALA A 83 -14.06 -6.60 17.11
C ALA A 83 -13.43 -6.65 15.72
N GLU A 84 -14.17 -6.15 14.73
CA GLU A 84 -13.73 -6.14 13.33
C GLU A 84 -13.22 -4.76 12.93
N VAL A 85 -12.08 -4.74 12.24
CA VAL A 85 -11.49 -3.59 11.57
C VAL A 85 -11.44 -3.89 10.08
N GLU A 86 -11.81 -2.92 9.27
CA GLU A 86 -11.80 -3.04 7.81
C GLU A 86 -10.57 -2.36 7.23
N VAL A 87 -9.77 -3.07 6.46
CA VAL A 87 -8.78 -2.48 5.57
C VAL A 87 -9.52 -2.00 4.32
N VAL A 88 -9.69 -0.69 4.19
CA VAL A 88 -10.49 -0.06 3.12
C VAL A 88 -9.69 0.02 1.83
N SER A 89 -8.46 0.51 1.92
CA SER A 89 -7.59 0.69 0.74
C SER A 89 -6.12 0.70 1.12
N MET A 90 -5.27 0.36 0.16
CA MET A 90 -3.80 0.38 0.31
C MET A 90 -3.22 1.04 -0.93
N TYR A 91 -2.52 2.16 -0.76
CA TYR A 91 -2.01 2.98 -1.84
C TYR A 91 -0.49 3.21 -1.71
N PRO A 92 0.30 3.08 -2.79
CA PRO A 92 -0.12 2.65 -4.12
C PRO A 92 -0.56 1.18 -4.09
N PRO A 93 -1.53 0.79 -4.95
CA PRO A 93 -1.81 -0.62 -5.15
C PRO A 93 -0.52 -1.30 -5.63
N LEU A 94 -0.32 -2.58 -5.28
CA LEU A 94 0.70 -3.36 -5.98
C LEU A 94 0.40 -3.25 -7.48
N PRO A 95 1.44 -3.08 -8.34
CA PRO A 95 1.22 -3.29 -9.75
C PRO A 95 0.65 -4.71 -9.86
N VAL A 96 -0.63 -4.82 -10.21
CA VAL A 96 -1.18 -6.07 -10.71
C VAL A 96 -0.18 -6.51 -11.77
N ALA A 97 0.24 -7.76 -11.73
CA ALA A 97 1.03 -8.33 -12.82
C ALA A 97 0.14 -8.32 -14.08
N GLU A 98 0.07 -7.17 -14.73
CA GLU A 98 -0.65 -6.84 -15.95
C GLU A 98 0.40 -6.11 -16.80
N VAL A 99 1.06 -6.66 -17.82
CA VAL A 99 0.87 -7.88 -18.61
C VAL A 99 2.23 -8.25 -19.20
N ALA A 100 2.75 -9.45 -18.93
CA ALA A 100 3.75 -10.04 -19.81
C ALA A 100 3.03 -10.50 -21.08
N SER A 101 3.13 -9.72 -22.16
CA SER A 101 2.54 -10.02 -23.49
C SER A 101 1.00 -10.01 -23.44
N ILE A 102 0.17 -9.37 -24.27
CA ILE A 102 0.15 -9.23 -25.72
C ILE A 102 -0.90 -8.11 -25.99
N ARG A 103 -0.47 -6.91 -26.36
CA ARG A 103 -1.21 -6.12 -27.37
C ARG A 103 -0.17 -5.46 -28.25
N ALA A 104 0.19 -6.26 -29.25
CA ALA A 104 1.19 -6.02 -30.26
C ALA A 104 1.06 -4.64 -30.91
N VAL A 105 2.21 -4.00 -31.04
CA VAL A 105 2.60 -3.30 -32.26
C VAL A 105 2.29 -4.18 -33.49
N ALA A 106 1.31 -3.76 -34.29
CA ALA A 106 1.19 -4.04 -35.73
C ALA A 106 0.33 -2.92 -36.33
N SER A 107 0.95 -1.86 -36.84
CA SER A 107 1.09 -1.60 -38.29
C SER A 107 -0.27 -1.53 -39.00
N LEU A 108 -0.70 -0.37 -39.50
CA LEU A 108 -0.24 0.18 -40.78
C LEU A 108 -0.36 1.71 -40.85
N ARG A 109 0.70 2.34 -41.38
CA ARG A 109 0.77 3.72 -41.92
C ARG A 109 -0.10 3.86 -43.19
N PRO A 110 -0.05 4.96 -43.97
CA PRO A 110 -0.18 6.40 -43.66
C PRO A 110 -1.35 7.02 -44.48
N GLY A 111 -2.00 8.06 -43.96
CA GLY A 111 -2.93 8.89 -44.73
C GLY A 111 -2.31 10.22 -45.11
N SER A 112 -1.78 10.31 -46.34
CA SER A 112 -1.54 11.60 -47.01
C SER A 112 -2.86 12.35 -47.23
N SER A 113 -2.87 13.66 -46.96
CA SER A 113 -3.52 14.71 -47.77
C SER A 113 -3.13 16.05 -47.12
N SER A 114 -2.05 16.68 -47.60
CA SER A 114 -2.06 17.74 -48.62
C SER A 114 -2.44 19.12 -48.09
N SER A 115 -1.54 20.08 -48.38
CA SER A 115 -1.77 21.52 -48.55
C SER A 115 -2.19 22.33 -47.30
N GLU A 116 -1.68 23.52 -47.03
CA GLU A 116 -1.22 24.56 -47.95
C GLU A 116 -0.15 25.43 -47.30
N GLU A 117 0.72 25.94 -48.17
CA GLU A 117 1.77 26.92 -47.96
C GLU A 117 1.20 28.35 -47.86
N LEU A 118 1.98 29.20 -47.17
CA LEU A 118 2.25 30.62 -47.45
C LEU A 118 1.23 31.73 -47.10
N SER A 119 1.77 32.59 -46.23
CA SER A 119 1.75 34.07 -46.22
C SER A 119 0.80 34.79 -45.27
#